data_AF-A0AAV3Z0L7-F1
#
_entry.id   AF-A0AAV3Z0L7-F1
#
_cell.length_a   1.000
_cell.length_b   1.000
_cell.length_c   1.000
_cell.angle_alpha   90.00
_cell.angle_beta   90.00
_cell.angle_gamma   90.00
#
_symmetry.space_group_name_H-M   'P 1'
#
loop_
_entity.id
_entity.type
_entity.pdbx_description
1 polymer ?
#
loop_
_entity_poly.entity_id
_entity_poly.type
_entity_poly.pdbx_seq_one_letter_code
_entity_poly.pdbx_strand_id
1 'polypeptide(L)' 'MYGGRDYITALYLTLLEIKDTYAIIATIQDAVVGFSMTTTFDGGLTVMSRASRVHERFRGLGIYHMMKEELEKHTR' A
#
# COMPACT_ATOMS: atom_id res chain seq x y z
N MET A 1 -8.75 -12.44 3.66
CA MET A 1 -9.46 -11.35 2.96
C MET A 1 -10.56 -10.84 3.88
N TYR A 2 -10.63 -9.54 4.15
CA TYR A 2 -11.76 -8.94 4.86
C TYR A 2 -12.40 -7.88 3.96
N GLY A 3 -13.52 -8.24 3.33
CA GLY A 3 -14.68 -7.37 3.17
C GLY A 3 -14.60 -6.07 2.36
N GLY A 4 -13.63 -5.88 1.45
CA GLY A 4 -13.78 -5.05 0.24
C GLY A 4 -14.56 -3.73 0.37
N ARG A 5 -14.39 -2.97 1.45
CA ARG A 5 -14.82 -1.57 1.47
C ARG A 5 -13.69 -0.80 0.82
N ASP A 6 -13.87 -0.44 -0.45
CA ASP A 6 -13.10 0.64 -1.04
C ASP A 6 -13.06 1.78 -0.02
N TYR A 7 -11.88 2.37 0.19
CA TYR A 7 -11.82 3.57 1.01
C TYR A 7 -12.89 4.52 0.48
N ILE A 8 -13.85 4.90 1.33
CA ILE A 8 -14.65 6.09 1.05
C ILE A 8 -13.60 7.14 0.71
N THR A 9 -13.67 7.78 -0.46
CA THR A 9 -12.62 8.68 -0.97
C THR A 9 -12.14 9.68 0.11
N ALA A 10 -13.05 10.08 1.01
CA ALA A 10 -12.77 10.88 2.19
C ALA A 10 -11.68 10.30 3.11
N LEU A 11 -11.66 8.99 3.36
CA LEU A 11 -10.68 8.34 4.24
C LEU A 11 -9.29 8.26 3.61
N TYR A 12 -9.17 8.23 2.28
CA TYR A 12 -7.87 8.07 1.63
C TYR A 12 -6.93 9.24 1.91
N LEU A 13 -7.42 10.47 1.73
CA LEU A 13 -6.64 11.68 2.02
C LEU A 13 -6.24 11.75 3.49
N THR A 14 -7.18 11.47 4.40
CA THR A 14 -6.91 11.43 5.84
C THR A 14 -5.86 10.37 6.20
N LEU A 15 -5.85 9.21 5.53
CA LEU A 15 -4.85 8.17 5.77
C LEU A 15 -3.45 8.59 5.33
N LEU A 16 -3.33 9.38 4.26
CA LEU A 16 -2.05 9.95 3.83
C LEU A 16 -1.52 11.03 4.79
N GLU A 17 -2.39 11.66 5.57
CA GLU A 17 -2.02 12.66 6.58
C GLU A 17 -1.59 12.02 7.91
N ILE A 18 -1.87 10.74 8.13
CA ILE A 18 -1.43 10.04 9.34
C ILE A 18 0.09 9.95 9.32
N LYS A 19 0.72 10.54 10.34
CA LYS A 19 2.15 10.41 10.59
C LYS A 19 2.54 8.92 10.59
N ASP A 20 3.67 8.60 9.98
CA ASP A 20 4.18 7.22 9.89
C ASP A 20 3.29 6.30 9.02
N THR A 21 2.47 6.87 8.15
CA THR A 21 1.83 6.14 7.04
C THR A 21 2.58 6.38 5.75
N TYR A 22 2.88 5.29 5.03
CA TYR A 22 3.57 5.33 3.75
C TYR A 22 2.80 4.54 2.71
N ALA A 23 2.60 5.15 1.55
CA ALA A 23 1.84 4.59 0.45
C ALA A 23 2.65 4.67 -0.84
N ILE A 24 2.55 3.62 -1.66
CA ILE A 24 3.22 3.54 -2.95
C ILE A 24 2.25 3.08 -4.04
N ILE A 25 2.58 3.47 -5.26
CA ILE A 25 1.92 3.02 -6.48
C ILE A 25 2.93 2.29 -7.35
N ALA A 26 2.48 1.24 -8.04
CA ALA A 26 3.23 0.60 -9.09
C ALA A 26 2.67 1.05 -10.44
N THR A 27 3.55 1.44 -11.36
CA THR A 27 3.20 1.91 -12.70
C THR A 27 3.88 1.08 -13.78
N ILE A 28 3.16 0.77 -14.86
CA ILE A 28 3.70 0.15 -16.08
C ILE A 28 3.22 0.99 -17.26
N GLN A 29 4.14 1.55 -18.05
CA GLN A 29 3.81 2.42 -19.19
C GLN A 29 2.80 3.53 -18.79
N ASP A 30 3.11 4.23 -17.70
CA ASP A 30 2.28 5.30 -17.11
C ASP A 30 0.89 4.88 -16.59
N ALA A 31 0.51 3.61 -16.71
CA ALA A 31 -0.71 3.09 -16.10
C ALA A 31 -0.45 2.63 -14.65
N VAL A 32 -1.31 3.05 -13.72
CA VAL A 32 -1.29 2.56 -12.34
C VAL A 32 -1.80 1.11 -12.31
N VAL A 33 -0.93 0.18 -11.94
CA VAL A 33 -1.22 -1.26 -11.92
C VAL A 33 -1.29 -1.84 -10.51
N GLY A 34 -0.83 -1.10 -9.51
CA GLY A 34 -0.87 -1.53 -8.12
C GLY A 34 -0.80 -0.37 -7.14
N PHE A 35 -1.31 -0.61 -5.95
CA PHE A 35 -1.26 0.30 -4.82
C PHE A 35 -0.98 -0.52 -3.56
N SER A 36 -0.15 0.00 -2.66
CA SER A 36 0.07 -0.60 -1.35
C SER A 36 0.39 0.47 -0.31
N MET A 37 -0.09 0.27 0.92
CA MET A 37 0.08 1.21 2.03
C MET A 37 0.32 0.49 3.35
N THR A 38 1.24 1.04 4.14
CA THR A 38 1.57 0.60 5.49
C THR A 38 1.49 1.76 6.47
N THR A 39 1.16 1.47 7.71
CA THR A 39 1.35 2.38 8.84
C THR A 39 2.29 1.73 9.85
N THR A 40 3.28 2.47 10.32
CA THR A 40 4.18 2.08 11.40
C THR A 40 3.68 2.61 12.75
N PHE A 41 3.88 1.82 13.80
CA PHE A 41 3.56 2.17 15.19
C PHE A 41 4.78 1.89 16.08
N ASP A 42 4.74 2.41 17.31
CA ASP A 42 5.70 2.10 18.37
C ASP A 42 7.17 2.31 17.94
N GLY A 43 7.43 3.40 17.21
CA GLY A 43 8.77 3.71 16.70
C GLY A 43 9.28 2.77 15.60
N GLY A 44 8.38 2.08 14.89
CA GLY A 44 8.71 1.15 13.80
C GLY A 44 8.68 -0.33 14.19
N LEU A 45 8.42 -0.66 15.47
CA LEU A 45 8.37 -2.05 15.95
C LEU A 45 7.19 -2.84 15.38
N THR A 46 6.07 -2.15 15.13
CA THR A 46 4.87 -2.74 14.56
C THR A 46 4.57 -2.11 13.21
N VAL A 47 4.45 -2.92 12.16
CA VAL A 47 4.07 -2.49 10.81
C VAL A 47 2.72 -3.11 10.46
N MET A 48 1.74 -2.27 10.13
CA MET A 48 0.44 -2.74 9.67
C MET A 48 0.25 -2.45 8.19
N SER A 49 -0.01 -3.50 7.40
CA SER A 49 -0.50 -3.36 6.03
C SER A 49 -1.95 -2.89 6.06
N ARG A 50 -2.21 -1.67 5.56
CA ARG A 50 -3.53 -1.03 5.56
C ARG A 50 -4.35 -1.43 4.34
N ALA A 51 -3.72 -1.41 3.18
CA ALA A 51 -4.33 -1.80 1.91
C ALA A 51 -3.27 -2.19 0.90
N SER A 52 -3.57 -3.21 0.11
CA SER A 52 -2.76 -3.59 -1.05
C SER A 52 -3.66 -4.15 -2.13
N ARG A 53 -3.51 -3.68 -3.36
CA ARG A 53 -4.23 -4.20 -4.52
C ARG A 53 -3.33 -4.17 -5.74
N VAL A 54 -3.40 -5.23 -6.54
CA VAL A 54 -2.81 -5.30 -7.88
C VAL A 54 -3.93 -5.53 -8.87
N HIS A 55 -3.91 -4.76 -9.95
CA HIS A 55 -4.84 -4.86 -11.06
C HIS A 55 -4.82 -6.29 -11.63
N GLU A 56 -6.00 -6.86 -11.92
CA GLU A 56 -6.17 -8.29 -12.19
C GLU A 56 -5.29 -8.82 -13.32
N ARG A 57 -5.18 -8.04 -14.41
CA ARG A 57 -4.33 -8.37 -15.57
C ARG A 57 -2.84 -8.46 -15.26
N PHE A 58 -2.39 -7.92 -14.12
CA PHE A 58 -0.99 -7.87 -13.73
C PHE A 58 -0.69 -8.71 -12.48
N ARG A 59 -1.67 -9.48 -11.99
CA ARG A 59 -1.45 -10.44 -10.90
C ARG A 59 -0.56 -11.59 -11.39
N GLY A 60 0.19 -12.21 -10.48
CA GLY A 60 1.15 -13.27 -10.80
C GLY A 60 2.51 -12.78 -11.29
N LEU A 61 2.67 -11.48 -11.56
CA LEU A 61 3.93 -10.89 -12.04
C LEU A 61 4.88 -10.41 -10.90
N GLY A 62 4.62 -10.81 -9.65
CA GLY A 62 5.45 -10.40 -8.51
C GLY A 62 5.29 -8.94 -8.06
N ILE A 63 4.42 -8.12 -8.69
CA ILE A 63 4.24 -6.69 -8.38
C ILE A 63 3.97 -6.42 -6.90
N TYR A 64 3.14 -7.24 -6.25
CA TYR A 64 2.89 -7.10 -4.82
C TYR A 64 4.15 -7.29 -3.97
N HIS A 65 5.00 -8.26 -4.31
CA HIS A 65 6.25 -8.51 -3.58
C HIS A 65 7.21 -7.34 -3.72
N MET A 66 7.37 -6.82 -4.94
CA MET A 66 8.20 -5.62 -5.18
C MET A 66 7.69 -4.41 -4.39
N MET A 67 6.37 -4.19 -4.38
CA MET A 67 5.75 -3.14 -3.55
C MET A 67 6.00 -3.36 -2.05
N LYS A 68 5.87 -4.60 -1.57
CA LYS A 68 6.10 -4.93 -0.16
C LYS A 68 7.54 -4.68 0.26
N GLU A 69 8.51 -5.10 -0.55
CA GLU A 69 9.95 -4.85 -0.31
C GLU A 69 10.26 -3.35 -0.27
N GLU A 70 9.64 -2.56 -1.14
CA GLU A 70 9.83 -1.11 -1.14
C GLU A 70 9.23 -0.45 0.11
N LEU A 71 8.06 -0.89 0.56
CA LEU A 71 7.47 -0.43 1.82
C LEU A 71 8.33 -0.81 3.02
N GLU A 72 8.93 -2.01 3.04
CA GLU A 72 9.77 -2.45 4.15
C GLU A 72 10.97 -1.52 4.38
N LYS A 73 11.56 -0.95 3.32
CA LYS A 73 12.65 0.05 3.42
C LYS A 73 12.26 1.33 4.14
N HIS A 74 10.98 1.69 4.14
CA HIS A 74 10.46 2.91 4.76
C HIS A 74 9.96 2.67 6.18
N THR A 75 9.98 1.42 6.64
CA THR A 75 9.45 1.02 7.96
C THR A 75 10.53 0.52 8.92
N ARG A 76 11.81 0.55 8.52
CA ARG A 76 12.97 0.08 9.29
C ARG A 76 14.03 1.16 9.44
#